data_AF-A0A257Y679-F1
#
_entry.id   AF-A0A257Y679-F1
#
_cell.length_a   1.000
_cell.length_b   1.000
_cell.length_c   1.000
_cell.angle_alpha   90.00
_cell.angle_beta   90.00
_cell.angle_gamma   90.00
#
_symmetry.space_group_name_H-M   'P 1'
#
loop_
_entity.id
_entity.type
_entity.pdbx_description
1 polymer ?
#
loop_
_entity_poly.entity_id
_entity_poly.type
_entity_poly.pdbx_seq_one_letter_code
_entity_poly.pdbx_strand_id
1 'polypeptide(L)'
;MTNQGVTDNSTGMSYLDSLPKRLITVMLPLLVFVFVLLFPFYWMALTAIKPNWQLTDYTNYSPLWVWEPTLEHIKYLLFETSYPGWLW
;
A
#
# COMPACT_ATOMS: atom_id res chain seq x y z
N MET A 1 15.99 -19.10 -56.33
CA MET A 1 16.04 -19.33 -54.88
C MET A 1 15.03 -18.38 -54.25
N THR A 2 13.86 -18.89 -53.87
CA THR A 2 12.73 -18.11 -53.33
C THR A 2 13.01 -17.79 -51.87
N ASN A 3 13.24 -16.51 -51.56
CA ASN A 3 13.29 -16.03 -50.18
C ASN A 3 11.89 -16.15 -49.58
N GLN A 4 11.67 -17.20 -48.80
CA GLN A 4 10.50 -17.36 -47.96
C GLN A 4 10.53 -16.21 -46.94
N GLY A 5 9.70 -15.20 -47.16
CA GLY A 5 9.51 -14.12 -46.22
C GLY A 5 9.09 -14.71 -44.87
N VAL A 6 9.82 -14.34 -43.82
CA VAL A 6 9.38 -14.52 -42.44
C VAL A 6 8.04 -13.82 -42.34
N THR A 7 6.94 -14.57 -42.36
CA THR A 7 5.61 -14.05 -42.06
C THR A 7 5.59 -13.68 -40.60
N ASP A 8 5.80 -12.40 -40.34
CA ASP A 8 5.74 -11.79 -39.02
C ASP A 8 4.28 -11.81 -38.52
N ASN A 9 3.97 -12.80 -37.68
CA ASN A 9 2.64 -13.05 -37.12
C ASN A 9 2.31 -12.11 -35.93
N SER A 10 3.03 -11.00 -35.78
CA SER A 10 2.88 -10.03 -34.68
C SER A 10 1.72 -9.04 -34.86
N THR A 11 1.00 -9.09 -35.98
CA THR A 11 -0.14 -8.20 -36.30
C THR A 11 -1.31 -8.32 -35.31
N GLY A 12 -1.42 -9.42 -34.57
CA GLY A 12 -2.46 -9.66 -33.56
C GLY A 12 -2.23 -9.04 -32.18
N MET A 13 -1.00 -8.61 -31.85
CA MET A 13 -0.67 -8.05 -30.53
C MET A 13 -0.64 -6.52 -30.50
N SER A 14 -0.61 -5.85 -31.66
CA SER A 14 -0.58 -4.38 -31.75
C SER A 14 -1.82 -3.70 -31.13
N TYR A 15 -2.97 -4.39 -31.03
CA TYR A 15 -4.16 -3.87 -30.34
C TYR A 15 -3.95 -3.69 -28.81
N LEU A 16 -2.97 -4.40 -28.24
CA LEU A 16 -2.59 -4.31 -26.82
C LEU A 16 -1.59 -3.16 -26.56
N ASP A 17 -0.98 -2.58 -27.61
CA ASP A 17 -0.01 -1.48 -27.52
C ASP A 17 -0.64 -0.09 -27.46
N SER A 18 -1.97 0.01 -27.46
CA SER A 18 -2.61 1.27 -27.11
C SER A 18 -2.34 1.55 -25.62
N LEU A 19 -1.29 2.32 -25.36
CA LEU A 19 -0.88 2.81 -24.03
C LEU A 19 -2.06 3.18 -23.11
N PRO A 20 -3.11 3.89 -23.58
CA PRO A 20 -4.28 4.19 -22.74
C PRO A 20 -5.10 2.94 -22.33
N LYS A 21 -5.24 1.94 -23.19
CA LYS A 21 -6.01 0.73 -22.89
C LYS A 21 -5.34 -0.09 -21.78
N ARG A 22 -4.02 -0.28 -21.85
CA ARG A 22 -3.24 -0.97 -20.80
C ARG A 22 -3.31 -0.26 -19.45
N LEU A 23 -3.31 1.08 -19.45
CA LEU A 23 -3.46 1.87 -18.23
C LEU A 23 -4.81 1.59 -17.55
N ILE A 24 -5.89 1.57 -18.33
CA ILE A 24 -7.25 1.41 -17.79
C ILE A 24 -7.53 -0.05 -17.40
N THR A 25 -7.14 -1.03 -18.23
CA THR A 25 -7.50 -2.44 -17.97
C THR A 25 -6.58 -3.14 -17.01
N VAL A 26 -5.32 -2.70 -16.87
CA VAL A 26 -4.32 -3.36 -16.03
C VAL A 26 -3.91 -2.47 -14.87
N MET A 27 -3.42 -1.26 -15.15
CA MET A 27 -2.82 -0.42 -14.10
C MET A 27 -3.86 0.15 -13.12
N LEU A 28 -5.03 0.57 -13.59
CA LEU A 28 -6.08 1.09 -12.71
C LEU A 28 -6.59 0.01 -11.74
N PRO A 29 -7.04 -1.19 -12.18
CA PRO A 29 -7.44 -2.25 -11.26
C PRO A 29 -6.32 -2.69 -10.32
N LEU A 30 -5.08 -2.77 -10.83
CA LEU A 30 -3.91 -3.11 -10.01
C LEU A 30 -3.67 -2.05 -8.93
N LEU A 31 -3.77 -0.76 -9.25
CA LEU A 31 -3.59 0.33 -8.29
C LEU A 31 -4.69 0.30 -7.22
N VAL A 32 -5.95 0.10 -7.62
CA VAL A 32 -7.06 -0.05 -6.66
C VAL A 32 -6.83 -1.26 -5.76
N PHE A 33 -6.39 -2.39 -6.32
CA PHE A 33 -6.07 -3.58 -5.55
C PHE A 33 -4.95 -3.31 -4.52
N VAL A 34 -3.86 -2.67 -4.94
CA VAL A 34 -2.75 -2.29 -4.06
C VAL A 34 -3.21 -1.31 -2.98
N PHE A 35 -4.03 -0.31 -3.32
CA PHE A 35 -4.56 0.66 -2.36
C PHE A 35 -5.41 -0.03 -1.28
N VAL A 36 -6.32 -0.91 -1.68
CA VAL A 36 -7.15 -1.70 -0.74
C VAL A 36 -6.29 -2.66 0.09
N LEU A 37 -5.29 -3.29 -0.51
CA LEU A 37 -4.38 -4.20 0.19
C LEU A 37 -3.50 -3.48 1.21
N LEU A 38 -3.08 -2.24 0.91
CA LEU A 38 -2.31 -1.40 1.82
C LEU A 38 -3.15 -0.83 2.97
N PHE A 39 -4.46 -0.68 2.79
CA PHE A 39 -5.37 -0.12 3.79
C PHE A 39 -5.21 -0.73 5.21
N PRO A 40 -5.23 -2.06 5.43
CA PRO A 40 -5.06 -2.62 6.77
C PRO A 40 -3.69 -2.29 7.39
N PHE A 41 -2.63 -2.27 6.60
CA PHE A 41 -1.28 -1.94 7.10
C PHE A 41 -1.14 -0.44 7.41
N TYR A 42 -1.68 0.42 6.54
CA TYR A 42 -1.75 1.87 6.79
C TYR A 42 -2.49 2.16 8.09
N TRP A 43 -3.65 1.53 8.27
CA TRP A 43 -4.47 1.71 9.46
C TRP A 43 -3.73 1.27 10.73
N MET A 44 -3.12 0.08 10.71
CA MET A 44 -2.34 -0.45 11.84
C MET A 44 -1.19 0.47 12.21
N ALA A 45 -0.45 0.98 11.20
CA ALA A 45 0.65 1.91 11.43
C ALA A 45 0.17 3.24 12.02
N LEU A 46 -0.93 3.80 11.51
CA LEU A 46 -1.52 5.04 12.05
C LEU A 46 -1.91 4.90 13.52
N THR A 47 -2.56 3.80 13.90
CA THR A 47 -2.98 3.59 15.29
C THR A 47 -1.80 3.35 16.22
N ALA A 48 -0.71 2.77 15.72
CA ALA A 48 0.51 2.52 16.50
C ALA A 48 1.25 3.82 16.91
N ILE A 49 1.08 4.89 16.13
CA ILE A 49 1.71 6.20 16.39
C ILE A 49 0.70 7.24 16.93
N LYS A 50 -0.56 6.86 17.14
CA LYS A 50 -1.62 7.76 17.60
C LYS A 50 -1.51 7.97 19.11
N PRO A 51 -1.46 9.21 19.61
CA PRO A 51 -1.34 9.47 21.05
C PRO A 51 -2.65 9.13 21.80
N ASN A 52 -2.53 8.78 23.08
CA ASN A 52 -3.64 8.30 23.91
C ASN A 52 -4.81 9.29 23.99
N TRP A 53 -4.53 10.60 24.08
CA TRP A 53 -5.57 11.62 24.16
C TRP A 53 -6.39 11.73 22.87
N GLN A 54 -5.77 11.46 21.71
CA GLN A 54 -6.46 11.42 20.42
C GLN A 54 -7.32 10.15 20.25
N LEU A 55 -7.02 9.08 20.99
CA LEU A 55 -7.85 7.87 21.04
C LEU A 55 -9.10 8.07 21.91
N THR A 56 -9.05 8.94 22.91
CA THR A 56 -10.18 9.19 23.83
C THR A 56 -11.11 10.30 23.38
N ASP A 57 -10.64 11.24 22.54
CA ASP A 57 -11.44 12.35 22.01
C ASP A 57 -11.94 12.06 20.59
N TYR A 58 -13.09 11.38 20.51
CA TYR A 58 -13.79 11.09 19.25
C TYR A 58 -14.56 12.28 18.69
N THR A 59 -14.66 13.39 19.43
CA THR A 59 -15.43 14.58 19.02
C THR A 59 -14.62 15.51 18.14
N ASN A 60 -13.33 15.66 18.42
CA ASN A 60 -12.46 16.58 17.69
C ASN A 60 -11.53 15.88 16.70
N TYR A 61 -11.35 14.55 16.81
CA TYR A 61 -10.35 13.83 16.02
C TYR A 61 -10.94 12.73 15.15
N SER A 62 -10.58 12.79 13.86
CA SER A 62 -10.94 11.75 12.90
C SER A 62 -10.15 10.47 13.16
N PRO A 63 -10.79 9.29 13.05
CA PRO A 63 -10.10 8.01 13.14
C PRO A 63 -9.03 7.83 12.04
N LEU A 64 -9.23 8.43 10.86
CA LEU A 64 -8.39 8.25 9.66
C LEU A 64 -7.13 9.11 9.59
N TRP A 65 -6.91 10.01 10.55
CA TRP A 65 -5.78 10.94 10.52
C TRP A 65 -5.15 11.13 11.91
N VAL A 66 -3.87 11.47 11.95
CA VAL A 66 -3.10 11.74 13.18
C VAL A 66 -2.53 13.15 13.11
N TRP A 67 -2.79 13.96 14.13
CA TRP A 67 -2.29 15.34 14.17
C TRP A 67 -0.90 15.43 14.80
N GLU A 68 -0.67 14.71 15.89
CA GLU A 68 0.59 14.72 16.64
C GLU A 68 1.10 13.28 16.80
N PRO A 69 1.84 12.75 15.80
CA PRO A 69 2.34 11.38 15.86
C PRO A 69 3.37 11.23 16.98
N THR A 70 3.23 10.18 17.77
CA THR A 70 4.15 9.83 18.86
C THR A 70 4.77 8.46 18.66
N LEU A 71 5.97 8.26 19.21
CA LEU A 71 6.64 6.96 19.28
C LEU A 71 6.73 6.44 20.73
N GLU A 72 5.99 7.06 21.65
CA GLU A 72 5.99 6.74 23.07
C GLU A 72 5.63 5.27 23.31
N HIS A 73 4.61 4.73 22.65
CA HIS A 73 4.21 3.34 22.80
C HIS A 73 5.31 2.36 22.36
N ILE A 74 6.02 2.69 21.27
CA ILE A 74 7.11 1.85 20.76
C ILE A 74 8.30 1.90 21.73
N LYS A 75 8.66 3.08 22.23
CA LYS A 75 9.71 3.24 23.25
C LYS A 75 9.36 2.49 24.53
N TYR A 76 8.12 2.62 25.00
CA TYR A 76 7.61 1.92 26.17
C TYR A 76 7.79 0.40 26.01
N LEU A 77 7.31 -0.17 24.89
CA LEU A 77 7.48 -1.60 24.63
C LEU A 77 8.95 -2.01 24.62
N LEU A 78 9.82 -1.27 23.94
CA LEU A 78 11.22 -1.66 23.76
C LEU A 78 12.11 -1.45 25.00
N PHE A 79 11.81 -0.47 25.86
CA PHE A 79 12.72 -0.08 26.94
C PHE A 79 12.11 -0.17 28.34
N GLU A 80 10.78 -0.16 28.45
CA GLU A 80 10.07 -0.15 29.73
C GLU A 80 9.31 -1.44 29.99
N THR A 81 9.32 -2.39 29.05
CA THR A 81 8.73 -3.73 29.22
C THR A 81 9.74 -4.84 28.92
N SER A 82 9.41 -6.07 29.32
CA SER A 82 10.22 -7.27 28.99
C SER A 82 10.14 -7.70 27.53
N TYR A 83 9.46 -6.95 26.64
CA TYR A 83 9.22 -7.33 25.24
C TYR A 83 10.47 -7.69 24.43
N PRO A 84 11.61 -6.96 24.51
CA PRO A 84 12.82 -7.36 23.80
C PRO A 84 13.29 -8.77 24.16
N GLY A 85 12.97 -9.20 25.38
CA GLY A 85 13.19 -10.55 25.91
C GLY A 85 12.60 -11.70 25.10
N TRP A 86 11.58 -11.41 24.30
CA TRP A 86 10.81 -12.40 23.54
C TRP A 86 11.22 -12.49 22.06
N LEU A 87 12.15 -11.63 21.62
CA LEU A 87 12.54 -11.52 20.21
C LEU A 87 13.65 -12.50 19.77
N TRP A 88 14.12 -13.38 20.67
CA TRP A 88 15.22 -14.33 20.42
C TRP A 88 14.85 -15.79 20.71
#